data_AF-A0A0L0C041-F1
#
_entry.id   AF-A0A0L0C041-F1
#
_cell.length_a   1.000
_cell.length_b   1.000
_cell.length_c   1.000
_cell.angle_alpha   90.00
_cell.angle_beta   90.00
_cell.angle_gamma   90.00
#
_symmetry.space_group_name_H-M   'P 1'
#
loop_
_entity.id
_entity.type
_entity.pdbx_description
1 polymer ?
#
loop_
_entity_poly.entity_id
_entity_poly.type
_entity_poly.pdbx_seq_one_letter_code
_entity_poly.pdbx_strand_id
1 'polypeptide(L)'
;MTHWPRSRERAVSEECCGPNEPRKPGTVRRIELSRPLSTGDACCAAEPSSKTAAPSAVHDAGDACCGPDLATTPTEADEEPEVRPPWWRDFALLPSALSGLFLLAGYTFEWTGLHIPALVLQWAALLAGAYTFVPGAIRRLIRGRLGVGLLMTIAAIGAVLLGHVGEAATLAFLFSLAEALEDRAMDRAKEGLRALLSLIPDTVRVSRLTSDVTIPAADVRELDILVIGAGDRIATDGVVVE
;
A
#
# COMPACT_ATOMS: atom_id res chain seq x y z
N MET A 1 -16.61 41.83 20.45
CA MET A 1 -17.42 40.87 19.67
C MET A 1 -16.49 40.31 18.60
N THR A 2 -15.97 39.10 18.62
CA THR A 2 -16.45 37.80 19.10
C THR A 2 -15.26 37.00 19.66
N HIS A 3 -15.46 36.43 20.85
CA HIS A 3 -14.50 35.60 21.58
C HIS A 3 -14.74 34.14 21.15
N TRP A 4 -13.76 33.49 20.53
CA TRP A 4 -13.82 32.04 20.22
C TRP A 4 -13.04 31.27 21.30
N PRO A 5 -13.67 30.35 22.05
CA PRO A 5 -12.99 29.60 23.11
C PRO A 5 -12.27 28.35 22.57
N ARG A 6 -11.06 28.11 23.10
CA ARG A 6 -10.30 26.86 22.99
C ARG A 6 -11.16 25.67 23.43
N SER A 7 -11.44 24.74 22.51
CA SER A 7 -11.91 23.39 22.87
C SER A 7 -10.72 22.50 23.20
N ARG A 8 -10.70 22.08 24.46
CA ARG A 8 -9.80 21.15 25.13
C ARG A 8 -9.66 19.83 24.39
N GLU A 9 -8.41 19.37 24.32
CA GLU A 9 -8.02 17.97 24.29
C GLU A 9 -8.82 17.20 25.36
N ARG A 10 -9.59 16.20 24.94
CA ARG A 10 -10.13 15.19 25.85
C ARG A 10 -9.25 13.96 25.73
N ALA A 11 -8.38 13.81 26.72
CA ALA A 11 -7.77 12.54 27.07
C ALA A 11 -8.88 11.50 27.24
N VAL A 12 -8.75 10.37 26.55
CA VAL A 12 -9.49 9.16 26.86
C VAL A 12 -8.80 8.57 28.08
N SER A 13 -9.43 8.72 29.26
CA SER A 13 -8.97 8.17 30.54
C SER A 13 -8.84 6.65 30.44
N GLU A 14 -7.61 6.17 30.60
CA GLU A 14 -7.20 4.78 30.83
C GLU A 14 -7.55 4.28 32.25
N GLU A 15 -8.72 4.63 32.81
CA GLU A 15 -9.04 4.35 34.22
C GLU A 15 -10.23 3.40 34.36
N CYS A 16 -9.98 2.10 34.18
CA CYS A 16 -10.84 1.04 34.71
C CYS A 16 -10.13 0.13 35.73
N CYS A 17 -8.92 0.48 36.18
CA CYS A 17 -8.27 -0.23 37.29
C CYS A 17 -7.70 0.77 38.31
N GLY A 18 -8.44 0.98 39.40
CA GLY A 18 -7.98 1.73 40.56
C GLY A 18 -6.90 0.95 41.34
N PRO A 19 -5.93 1.63 41.99
CA PRO A 19 -4.73 1.00 42.53
C PRO A 19 -4.83 0.46 43.98
N ASN A 20 -6.02 0.34 44.58
CA ASN A 20 -6.13 -0.07 45.99
C ASN A 20 -7.35 -0.95 46.28
N GLU A 21 -7.28 -2.22 45.89
CA GLU A 21 -8.16 -3.24 46.47
C GLU A 21 -7.42 -4.56 46.68
N PRO A 22 -7.52 -5.20 47.88
CA PRO A 22 -6.79 -6.43 48.15
C PRO A 22 -7.33 -7.58 47.30
N ARG A 23 -6.44 -8.28 46.57
CA ARG A 23 -6.78 -9.52 45.86
C ARG A 23 -7.28 -10.56 46.86
N LYS A 24 -8.61 -10.73 46.97
CA LYS A 24 -9.20 -11.91 47.57
C LYS A 24 -8.88 -13.13 46.69
N PRO A 25 -8.51 -14.29 47.24
CA PRO A 25 -8.35 -15.50 46.44
C PRO A 25 -9.74 -15.91 45.91
N GLY A 26 -9.97 -15.60 44.64
CA GLY A 26 -11.22 -15.90 43.95
C GLY A 26 -11.33 -17.39 43.70
N THR A 27 -12.11 -18.07 44.53
CA THR A 27 -12.65 -19.41 44.26
C THR A 27 -13.34 -19.39 42.90
N VAL A 28 -12.97 -20.31 42.01
CA VAL A 28 -13.61 -20.51 40.70
C VAL A 28 -15.09 -20.80 40.92
N ARG A 29 -15.97 -19.84 40.63
CA ARG A 29 -17.41 -20.08 40.58
C ARG A 29 -17.80 -20.39 39.15
N ARG A 30 -18.35 -21.59 38.98
CA ARG A 30 -19.02 -22.08 37.77
C ARG A 30 -20.21 -21.15 37.47
N ILE A 31 -20.19 -20.50 36.30
CA ILE A 31 -21.29 -19.68 35.80
C ILE A 31 -22.32 -20.65 35.20
N GLU A 32 -23.46 -20.84 35.87
CA GLU A 32 -24.62 -21.53 35.29
C GLU A 32 -25.50 -20.52 34.55
N LEU A 33 -25.67 -20.73 33.24
CA LEU A 33 -26.30 -19.82 32.28
C LEU A 33 -27.85 -19.82 32.28
N SER A 34 -28.51 -20.13 33.39
CA SER A 34 -29.96 -20.43 33.40
C SER A 34 -30.89 -19.45 34.14
N ARG A 35 -30.50 -18.19 34.36
CA ARG A 35 -31.46 -17.14 34.78
C ARG A 35 -31.21 -15.77 34.12
N PRO A 36 -32.23 -15.13 33.51
CA PRO A 36 -32.12 -13.77 33.03
C PRO A 36 -32.44 -12.79 34.16
N LEU A 37 -31.62 -11.76 34.33
CA LEU A 37 -31.95 -10.56 35.10
C LEU A 37 -31.88 -9.36 34.16
N SER A 38 -33.04 -9.13 33.55
CA SER A 38 -33.72 -7.85 33.38
C SER A 38 -32.94 -6.56 33.70
N THR A 39 -32.86 -5.73 32.66
CA THR A 39 -32.99 -4.25 32.63
C THR A 39 -31.72 -3.40 32.72
N GLY A 40 -31.30 -2.97 31.52
CA GLY A 40 -30.74 -1.65 31.23
C GLY A 40 -29.25 -1.66 30.88
N ASP A 41 -28.75 -1.27 29.71
CA ASP A 41 -29.30 -0.84 28.43
C ASP A 41 -28.15 -1.04 27.42
N ALA A 42 -28.35 -1.86 26.38
CA ALA A 42 -28.56 -1.38 25.01
C ALA A 42 -27.31 -0.73 24.35
N CYS A 43 -26.53 -1.56 23.67
CA CYS A 43 -25.86 -1.14 22.43
C CYS A 43 -26.22 -2.17 21.35
N CYS A 44 -27.07 -1.71 20.42
CA CYS A 44 -27.42 -2.35 19.14
C CYS A 44 -28.48 -3.47 19.18
N ALA A 45 -29.75 -3.08 19.20
CA ALA A 45 -30.84 -3.90 18.66
C ALA A 45 -31.16 -3.43 17.22
N ALA A 46 -31.23 -4.38 16.29
CA ALA A 46 -31.95 -4.26 15.03
C ALA A 46 -33.27 -5.01 15.19
N GLU A 47 -34.38 -4.42 14.74
CA GLU A 47 -35.71 -5.05 14.75
C GLU A 47 -36.17 -5.48 13.33
N PRO A 48 -37.10 -6.46 13.27
CA PRO A 48 -37.12 -7.47 12.21
C PRO A 48 -38.44 -7.54 11.44
N SER A 49 -38.48 -8.32 10.35
CA SER A 49 -39.70 -8.92 9.78
C SER A 49 -39.32 -9.74 8.53
N SER A 50 -39.99 -10.78 8.05
CA SER A 50 -40.67 -11.97 8.58
C SER A 50 -41.02 -12.83 7.34
N LYS A 51 -41.21 -14.15 7.54
CA LYS A 51 -41.97 -15.12 6.72
C LYS A 51 -41.33 -15.81 5.48
N THR A 52 -41.02 -17.10 5.71
CA THR A 52 -41.63 -18.33 5.12
C THR A 52 -41.70 -18.60 3.60
N ALA A 53 -41.30 -19.84 3.26
CA ALA A 53 -41.67 -20.76 2.17
C ALA A 53 -40.79 -20.86 0.90
N ALA A 54 -40.50 -22.12 0.55
CA ALA A 54 -39.74 -22.64 -0.59
C ALA A 54 -40.59 -22.75 -1.89
N PRO A 55 -40.15 -23.47 -2.95
CA PRO A 55 -39.00 -23.23 -3.84
C PRO A 55 -39.44 -23.11 -5.33
N SER A 56 -38.67 -22.44 -6.19
CA SER A 56 -38.75 -22.64 -7.65
C SER A 56 -37.62 -21.94 -8.42
N ALA A 57 -36.93 -22.75 -9.23
CA ALA A 57 -36.43 -22.51 -10.59
C ALA A 57 -35.81 -21.15 -11.01
N VAL A 58 -34.55 -21.26 -11.45
CA VAL A 58 -33.93 -20.75 -12.70
C VAL A 58 -34.14 -19.28 -13.07
N HIS A 59 -33.03 -18.53 -13.04
CA HIS A 59 -32.55 -17.45 -13.94
C HIS A 59 -31.36 -16.80 -13.20
N ASP A 60 -30.30 -16.28 -13.79
CA ASP A 60 -29.70 -16.30 -15.11
C ASP A 60 -28.26 -15.80 -14.86
N ALA A 61 -27.37 -16.02 -15.81
CA ALA A 61 -25.94 -15.79 -15.74
C ALA A 61 -25.55 -14.39 -15.25
N GLY A 62 -24.54 -14.34 -14.37
CA GLY A 62 -23.87 -13.09 -14.02
C GLY A 62 -22.96 -13.17 -12.81
N ASP A 63 -21.95 -14.04 -12.82
CA ASP A 63 -20.79 -13.89 -11.94
C ASP A 63 -19.57 -14.64 -12.50
N ALA A 64 -19.07 -14.14 -13.63
CA ALA A 64 -17.70 -14.39 -14.06
C ALA A 64 -16.79 -13.36 -13.38
N CYS A 65 -16.66 -13.45 -12.05
CA CYS A 65 -15.69 -12.68 -11.26
C CYS A 65 -14.49 -13.53 -10.80
N CYS A 66 -14.49 -14.83 -11.04
CA CYS A 66 -13.34 -15.69 -10.83
C CYS A 66 -12.55 -15.84 -12.14
N GLY A 67 -11.40 -15.17 -12.20
CA GLY A 67 -10.38 -15.45 -13.20
C GLY A 67 -9.88 -16.91 -13.10
N PRO A 68 -9.19 -17.42 -14.14
CA PRO A 68 -8.82 -18.83 -14.19
C PRO A 68 -7.91 -19.22 -13.02
N ASP A 69 -8.14 -20.43 -12.51
CA ASP A 69 -7.37 -21.11 -11.47
C ASP A 69 -5.86 -20.96 -11.71
N LEU A 70 -5.22 -20.15 -10.88
CA LEU A 70 -3.77 -20.10 -10.81
C LEU A 70 -3.31 -21.32 -10.01
N ALA A 71 -2.81 -22.32 -10.72
CA ALA A 71 -1.94 -23.33 -10.15
C ALA A 71 -0.67 -22.63 -9.63
N THR A 72 -0.69 -22.14 -8.39
CA THR A 72 0.50 -21.76 -7.66
C THR A 72 1.23 -23.02 -7.23
N THR A 73 2.20 -23.45 -8.03
CA THR A 73 3.32 -24.25 -7.51
C THR A 73 4.02 -23.40 -6.47
N PRO A 74 4.08 -23.80 -5.19
CA PRO A 74 4.92 -23.11 -4.22
C PRO A 74 6.36 -23.43 -4.59
N THR A 75 6.96 -22.53 -5.37
CA THR A 75 8.41 -22.45 -5.42
C THR A 75 8.79 -21.68 -4.17
N GLU A 76 9.22 -22.41 -3.13
CA GLU A 76 9.99 -21.86 -2.02
C GLU A 76 11.28 -21.28 -2.64
N ALA A 77 11.18 -20.05 -3.14
CA ALA A 77 12.33 -19.21 -3.32
C ALA A 77 12.53 -18.51 -1.98
N ASP A 78 13.59 -18.88 -1.28
CA ASP A 78 14.15 -18.11 -0.18
C ASP A 78 14.46 -16.69 -0.71
N GLU A 79 13.48 -15.80 -0.68
CA GLU A 79 13.66 -14.38 -0.96
C GLU A 79 14.38 -13.77 0.25
N GLU A 80 15.71 -13.79 0.21
CA GLU A 80 16.52 -12.95 1.10
C GLU A 80 16.03 -11.49 0.96
N PRO A 81 15.84 -10.76 2.07
CA PRO A 81 15.33 -9.40 2.01
C PRO A 81 16.33 -8.53 1.24
N GLU A 82 15.98 -8.19 0.00
CA GLU A 82 16.77 -7.36 -0.90
C GLU A 82 16.97 -5.99 -0.21
N VAL A 83 18.16 -5.80 0.36
CA VAL A 83 18.54 -4.56 1.06
C VAL A 83 18.58 -3.45 0.01
N ARG A 84 17.49 -2.67 -0.07
CA ARG A 84 17.40 -1.57 -1.03
C ARG A 84 18.59 -0.63 -0.86
N PRO A 85 19.25 -0.22 -1.96
CA PRO A 85 20.32 0.75 -1.88
C PRO A 85 19.77 2.07 -1.30
N PRO A 86 20.62 2.83 -0.61
CA PRO A 86 20.19 4.10 -0.03
C PRO A 86 19.72 5.06 -1.12
N TRP A 87 18.76 5.93 -0.79
CA TRP A 87 18.05 6.84 -1.71
C TRP A 87 18.94 7.71 -2.62
N TRP A 88 20.17 8.00 -2.21
CA TRP A 88 21.17 8.73 -3.01
C TRP A 88 21.91 7.87 -4.05
N ARG A 89 21.70 6.54 -4.06
CA ARG A 89 22.34 5.56 -4.95
C ARG A 89 21.35 4.86 -5.89
N ASP A 90 20.09 5.27 -5.90
CA ASP A 90 19.12 4.73 -6.84
C ASP A 90 19.45 5.20 -8.26
N PHE A 91 19.86 4.26 -9.11
CA PHE A 91 20.12 4.53 -10.53
C PHE A 91 18.89 5.10 -11.25
N ALA A 92 17.68 4.90 -10.72
CA ALA A 92 16.44 5.47 -11.22
C ALA A 92 16.39 7.01 -11.10
N LEU A 93 17.03 7.60 -10.07
CA LEU A 93 17.08 9.05 -9.88
C LEU A 93 18.25 9.70 -10.64
N LEU A 94 19.23 8.91 -11.05
CA LEU A 94 20.43 9.36 -11.75
C LEU A 94 20.12 10.22 -13.01
N PRO A 95 19.23 9.81 -13.93
CA PRO A 95 18.96 10.61 -15.14
C PRO A 95 18.30 11.95 -14.82
N SER A 96 17.36 11.99 -13.87
CA SER A 96 16.70 13.23 -13.45
C SER A 96 17.68 14.16 -12.72
N ALA A 97 18.56 13.60 -11.87
CA ALA A 97 19.60 14.36 -11.19
C ALA A 97 20.64 14.93 -12.18
N LEU A 98 21.04 14.14 -13.18
CA LEU A 98 21.97 14.59 -14.23
C LEU A 98 21.34 15.67 -15.10
N SER A 99 20.06 15.51 -15.48
CA SER A 99 19.30 16.54 -16.21
C SER A 99 19.24 17.84 -15.41
N GLY A 100 18.93 17.76 -14.11
CA GLY A 100 18.92 18.92 -13.21
C GLY A 100 20.28 19.59 -13.08
N LEU A 101 21.36 18.81 -12.96
CA LEU A 101 22.73 19.34 -12.91
C LEU A 101 23.11 20.10 -14.19
N PHE A 102 22.83 19.52 -15.36
CA PHE A 102 23.08 20.20 -16.64
C PHE A 102 22.21 21.43 -16.82
N LEU A 103 20.94 21.40 -16.37
CA LEU A 103 20.04 22.54 -16.45
C LEU A 103 20.57 23.71 -15.61
N LEU A 104 20.96 23.42 -14.37
CA LEU A 104 21.47 24.41 -13.42
C LEU A 104 22.79 25.00 -13.93
N ALA A 105 23.70 24.15 -14.42
CA ALA A 105 24.92 24.61 -15.06
C ALA A 105 24.62 25.46 -16.32
N GLY A 106 23.64 25.06 -17.15
CA GLY A 106 23.21 25.82 -18.33
C GLY A 106 22.76 27.24 -17.99
N TYR A 107 21.91 27.41 -16.98
CA TYR A 107 21.49 28.73 -16.50
C TYR A 107 22.64 29.55 -15.90
N THR A 108 23.58 28.92 -15.19
CA THR A 108 24.76 29.65 -14.66
C THR A 108 25.65 30.19 -15.78
N PHE A 109 25.90 29.39 -16.83
CA PHE A 109 26.67 29.83 -17.99
C PHE A 109 25.96 30.94 -18.77
N GLU A 110 24.64 30.86 -18.87
CA GLU A 110 23.83 31.91 -19.50
C GLU A 110 23.99 33.26 -18.79
N TRP A 111 24.00 33.26 -17.45
CA TRP A 111 24.22 34.47 -16.67
C TRP A 111 25.64 35.04 -16.83
N THR A 112 26.64 34.19 -17.04
CA THR A 112 28.02 34.65 -17.31
C THR A 112 28.22 35.22 -18.73
N GLY A 113 27.19 35.21 -19.58
CA GLY A 113 27.24 35.69 -20.96
C GLY A 113 27.83 34.68 -21.96
N LEU A 114 28.06 33.44 -21.53
CA LEU A 114 28.60 32.37 -22.37
C LEU A 114 27.44 31.61 -23.05
N HIS A 115 26.89 32.20 -24.11
CA HIS A 115 25.67 31.69 -24.77
C HIS A 115 25.83 30.31 -25.41
N ILE A 116 26.95 30.03 -26.08
CA ILE A 116 27.17 28.73 -26.74
C ILE A 116 27.19 27.57 -25.73
N PRO A 117 28.03 27.57 -24.67
CA PRO A 117 28.03 26.48 -23.71
C PRO A 117 26.72 26.40 -22.92
N ALA A 118 26.05 27.51 -22.64
CA ALA A 118 24.72 27.50 -22.02
C ALA A 118 23.71 26.69 -22.86
N LEU A 119 23.65 26.97 -24.16
CA LEU A 119 22.74 26.31 -25.09
C LEU A 119 23.06 24.80 -25.23
N VAL A 120 24.34 24.43 -25.27
CA VAL A 120 24.78 23.02 -25.28
C VAL A 120 24.33 22.29 -24.02
N LEU A 121 24.50 22.91 -22.85
CA LEU A 121 24.09 22.33 -21.57
C LEU A 121 22.56 22.22 -21.45
N GLN A 122 21.81 23.20 -21.96
CA GLN A 122 20.34 23.15 -22.00
C GLN A 122 19.84 22.01 -22.89
N TRP A 123 20.46 21.77 -24.05
CA TRP A 123 20.16 20.58 -24.87
C TRP A 123 20.52 19.28 -24.14
N ALA A 124 21.68 19.23 -23.50
CA ALA A 124 22.07 18.05 -22.72
C ALA A 124 21.07 17.75 -21.60
N ALA A 125 20.61 18.78 -20.89
CA ALA A 125 19.59 18.68 -19.86
C ALA A 125 18.24 18.20 -20.42
N LEU A 126 17.80 18.79 -21.54
CA LEU A 126 16.57 18.41 -22.23
C LEU A 126 16.61 16.95 -22.66
N LEU A 127 17.69 16.51 -23.32
CA LEU A 127 17.83 15.14 -23.80
C LEU A 127 17.91 14.14 -22.64
N ALA A 128 18.66 14.46 -21.59
CA ALA A 128 18.76 13.61 -20.40
C ALA A 128 17.41 13.44 -19.69
N GLY A 129 16.63 14.51 -19.55
CA GLY A 129 15.29 14.46 -18.94
C GLY A 129 14.27 13.79 -19.85
N ALA A 130 14.26 14.13 -21.14
CA ALA A 130 13.35 13.56 -22.12
C ALA A 130 13.53 12.04 -22.31
N TYR A 131 14.76 11.54 -22.16
CA TYR A 131 15.07 10.12 -22.29
C TYR A 131 14.27 9.24 -21.31
N THR A 132 13.87 9.76 -20.14
CA THR A 132 13.13 8.95 -19.16
C THR A 132 11.71 8.63 -19.63
N PHE A 133 11.00 9.61 -20.21
CA PHE A 133 9.58 9.46 -20.53
C PHE A 133 9.25 9.29 -22.02
N VAL A 134 10.05 9.88 -22.93
CA VAL A 134 9.74 9.90 -24.38
C VAL A 134 9.65 8.48 -24.98
N PRO A 135 10.55 7.53 -24.69
CA PRO A 135 10.43 6.16 -25.20
C PRO A 135 9.15 5.46 -24.69
N GLY A 136 8.74 5.74 -23.45
CA GLY A 136 7.49 5.25 -22.89
C GLY A 136 6.26 5.85 -23.59
N ALA A 137 6.28 7.15 -23.82
CA ALA A 137 5.22 7.89 -24.50
C ALA A 137 5.01 7.39 -25.94
N ILE A 138 6.09 7.23 -26.71
CA ILE A 138 6.03 6.72 -28.10
C ILE A 138 5.47 5.29 -28.13
N ARG A 139 5.96 4.40 -27.24
CA ARG A 139 5.44 3.02 -27.15
C ARG A 139 3.95 2.97 -26.79
N ARG A 140 3.46 3.90 -25.96
CA ARG A 140 2.02 3.99 -25.62
C ARG A 140 1.20 4.52 -26.80
N LEU A 141 1.71 5.52 -27.50
CA LEU A 141 1.09 6.08 -28.70
C LEU A 141 0.92 5.04 -29.82
N ILE A 142 1.97 4.26 -30.10
CA ILE A 142 1.93 3.19 -31.12
C ILE A 142 0.85 2.14 -30.79
N ARG A 143 0.59 1.91 -29.50
CA ARG A 143 -0.47 1.01 -29.02
C ARG A 143 -1.85 1.67 -28.94
N GLY A 144 -2.02 2.86 -29.51
CA GLY A 144 -3.29 3.61 -29.50
C GLY A 144 -3.69 4.17 -28.13
N ARG A 145 -2.76 4.22 -27.15
CA ARG A 145 -3.03 4.75 -25.80
C ARG A 145 -2.40 6.12 -25.64
N LEU A 146 -3.23 7.14 -25.49
CA LEU A 146 -2.78 8.49 -25.14
C LEU A 146 -2.48 8.55 -23.65
N GLY A 147 -1.33 9.09 -23.28
CA GLY A 147 -0.91 9.23 -21.88
C GLY A 147 -0.24 10.57 -21.63
N VAL A 148 -0.06 10.93 -20.37
CA VAL A 148 0.53 12.22 -19.96
C VAL A 148 1.92 12.45 -20.57
N GLY A 149 2.74 11.40 -20.70
CA GLY A 149 4.04 11.49 -21.36
C GLY A 149 3.97 11.94 -22.83
N LEU A 150 2.89 11.66 -23.55
CA LEU A 150 2.69 12.16 -24.92
C LEU A 150 2.44 13.67 -24.92
N LEU A 151 1.53 14.14 -24.06
CA LEU A 151 1.24 15.56 -23.89
C LEU A 151 2.53 16.32 -23.55
N MET A 152 3.33 15.76 -22.64
CA MET A 152 4.63 16.30 -22.24
C MET A 152 5.61 16.38 -23.41
N THR A 153 5.69 15.32 -24.24
CA THR A 153 6.57 15.28 -25.40
C THR A 153 6.19 16.35 -26.42
N ILE A 154 4.89 16.53 -26.68
CA ILE A 154 4.39 17.56 -27.60
C ILE A 154 4.70 18.96 -27.07
N ALA A 155 4.50 19.21 -25.77
CA ALA A 155 4.81 20.49 -25.14
C ALA A 155 6.31 20.83 -25.25
N ALA A 156 7.18 19.86 -24.95
CA ALA A 156 8.63 20.03 -25.07
C ALA A 156 9.06 20.33 -26.51
N ILE A 157 8.49 19.62 -27.50
CA ILE A 157 8.73 19.91 -28.92
C ILE A 157 8.25 21.31 -29.28
N GLY A 158 7.07 21.73 -28.81
CA GLY A 158 6.54 23.07 -29.03
C GLY A 158 7.45 24.17 -28.51
N ALA A 159 7.96 24.03 -27.28
CA ALA A 159 8.91 24.99 -26.70
C ALA A 159 10.22 25.06 -27.49
N VAL A 160 10.75 23.92 -27.94
CA VAL A 160 11.94 23.86 -28.81
C VAL A 160 11.70 24.57 -30.14
N LEU A 161 10.53 24.35 -30.78
CA LEU A 161 10.19 25.00 -32.05
C LEU A 161 10.04 26.53 -31.93
N LEU A 162 9.64 27.02 -30.75
CA LEU A 162 9.59 28.45 -30.43
C LEU A 162 10.97 29.03 -30.09
N GLY A 163 12.02 28.21 -30.03
CA GLY A 163 13.39 28.63 -29.68
C GLY A 163 13.68 28.66 -28.18
N HIS A 164 12.74 28.26 -27.33
CA HIS A 164 12.85 28.27 -25.87
C HIS A 164 13.39 26.93 -25.34
N VAL A 165 14.66 26.62 -25.65
CA VAL A 165 15.30 25.35 -25.26
C VAL A 165 15.46 25.22 -23.74
N GLY A 166 15.82 26.31 -23.05
CA GLY A 166 15.94 26.32 -21.58
C GLY A 166 14.61 26.02 -20.86
N GLU A 167 13.49 26.53 -21.38
CA GLU A 167 12.15 26.24 -20.85
C GLU A 167 11.76 24.78 -21.12
N ALA A 168 12.01 24.30 -22.34
CA ALA A 168 11.79 22.89 -22.68
C ALA A 168 12.58 21.96 -21.75
N ALA A 169 13.86 22.28 -21.50
CA ALA A 169 14.73 21.52 -20.60
C ALA A 169 14.22 21.54 -19.16
N THR A 170 13.73 22.68 -18.69
CA THR A 170 13.14 22.84 -17.34
C THR A 170 11.91 21.95 -17.18
N LEU A 171 11.00 21.98 -18.16
CA LEU A 171 9.82 21.13 -18.17
C LEU A 171 10.22 19.65 -18.17
N ALA A 172 11.14 19.24 -19.04
CA ALA A 172 11.60 17.86 -19.13
C ALA A 172 12.25 17.36 -17.82
N PHE A 173 13.06 18.20 -17.17
CA PHE A 173 13.65 17.90 -15.87
C PHE A 173 12.58 17.68 -14.79
N LEU A 174 11.63 18.60 -14.65
CA LEU A 174 10.59 18.51 -13.62
C LEU A 174 9.70 17.28 -13.81
N PHE A 175 9.35 16.97 -15.06
CA PHE A 175 8.56 15.79 -15.36
C PHE A 175 9.33 14.50 -15.08
N SER A 176 10.60 14.44 -15.50
CA SER A 176 11.48 13.31 -15.21
C SER A 176 11.62 13.07 -13.69
N LEU A 177 11.79 14.15 -12.92
CA LEU A 177 11.86 14.07 -11.46
C LEU A 177 10.52 13.60 -10.85
N ALA A 178 9.39 14.08 -11.36
CA ALA A 178 8.07 13.67 -10.88
C ALA A 178 7.82 12.18 -11.11
N GLU A 179 8.16 11.66 -12.30
CA GLU A 179 8.04 10.23 -12.63
C GLU A 179 8.91 9.37 -11.71
N ALA A 180 10.16 9.78 -11.47
CA ALA A 180 11.04 9.05 -10.55
C ALA A 180 10.56 9.08 -9.09
N LEU A 181 9.93 10.19 -8.65
CA LEU A 181 9.33 10.28 -7.32
C LEU A 181 8.05 9.44 -7.21
N GLU A 182 7.23 9.40 -8.26
CA GLU A 182 6.03 8.58 -8.33
C GLU A 182 6.38 7.09 -8.22
N ASP A 183 7.33 6.61 -9.04
CA ASP A 183 7.78 5.22 -9.00
C ASP A 183 8.26 4.83 -7.60
N ARG A 184 9.07 5.69 -6.97
CA ARG A 184 9.56 5.45 -5.61
C ARG A 184 8.44 5.44 -4.57
N ALA A 185 7.48 6.35 -4.68
CA ALA A 185 6.33 6.39 -3.78
C ALA A 185 5.49 5.12 -3.91
N MET A 186 5.27 4.65 -5.15
CA MET A 186 4.53 3.42 -5.42
C MET A 186 5.24 2.17 -4.91
N ASP A 187 6.56 2.08 -5.09
CA ASP A 187 7.32 0.95 -4.57
C ASP A 187 7.30 0.91 -3.05
N ARG A 188 7.50 2.06 -2.40
CA ARG A 188 7.43 2.14 -0.93
C ARG A 188 6.05 1.73 -0.42
N ALA A 189 4.98 2.10 -1.13
CA ALA A 189 3.62 1.70 -0.79
C ALA A 189 3.43 0.18 -0.92
N LYS A 190 3.93 -0.42 -2.01
CA LYS A 190 3.87 -1.89 -2.22
C LYS A 190 4.67 -2.65 -1.18
N GLU A 191 5.84 -2.16 -0.81
CA GLU A 191 6.68 -2.79 0.24
C GLU A 191 6.01 -2.73 1.60
N GLY A 192 5.41 -1.59 1.96
CA GLY A 192 4.63 -1.49 3.19
C GLY A 192 3.48 -2.50 3.21
N LEU A 193 2.76 -2.63 2.10
CA LEU A 193 1.70 -3.63 1.97
C LEU A 193 2.24 -5.07 2.08
N ARG A 194 3.33 -5.39 1.39
CA ARG A 194 3.98 -6.71 1.45
C ARG A 194 4.45 -7.05 2.86
N ALA A 195 5.02 -6.08 3.58
CA ALA A 195 5.46 -6.26 4.96
C ALA A 195 4.29 -6.49 5.93
N LEU A 196 3.12 -5.91 5.65
CA LEU A 196 1.90 -6.21 6.41
C LEU A 196 1.36 -7.60 6.08
N LEU A 197 1.38 -8.00 4.80
CA LEU A 197 0.91 -9.33 4.38
C LEU A 197 1.84 -10.45 4.86
N SER A 198 3.15 -10.21 4.95
CA SER A 198 4.12 -11.20 5.46
C SER A 198 4.03 -11.46 6.97
N LEU A 199 3.17 -10.72 7.69
CA LEU A 199 2.82 -11.05 9.07
C LEU A 199 1.86 -12.23 9.14
N ILE A 200 1.10 -12.50 8.08
CA ILE A 200 0.19 -13.64 8.00
C ILE A 200 1.03 -14.90 7.73
N PRO A 201 1.02 -15.91 8.60
CA PRO A 201 1.73 -17.16 8.36
C PRO A 201 1.04 -17.97 7.25
N ASP A 202 1.83 -18.55 6.33
CA ASP A 202 1.31 -19.36 5.23
C ASP A 202 0.79 -20.74 5.68
N THR A 203 1.30 -21.23 6.81
CA THR A 203 0.97 -22.56 7.37
C THR A 203 0.67 -22.50 8.86
N VAL A 204 -0.14 -23.43 9.32
CA VAL A 204 -0.54 -23.58 10.72
C VAL A 204 -0.59 -25.03 11.12
N ARG A 205 -0.30 -25.29 12.40
CA ARG A 205 -0.48 -26.61 13.02
C ARG A 205 -1.86 -26.72 13.62
N VAL A 206 -2.59 -27.76 13.21
CA VAL A 206 -3.91 -28.09 13.76
C VAL A 206 -3.82 -29.42 14.51
N SER A 207 -4.38 -29.46 15.71
CA SER A 207 -4.53 -30.69 16.49
C SER A 207 -5.62 -31.57 15.88
N ARG A 208 -5.27 -32.79 15.47
CA ARG A 208 -6.21 -33.82 14.99
C ARG A 208 -6.18 -35.02 15.95
N LEU A 209 -7.21 -35.87 15.86
CA LEU A 209 -7.43 -37.04 16.73
C LEU A 209 -6.21 -37.98 16.91
N THR A 210 -5.31 -38.04 15.93
CA THR A 210 -4.14 -38.92 15.92
C THR A 210 -2.80 -38.21 16.11
N SER A 211 -2.68 -36.94 15.71
CA SER A 211 -1.46 -36.13 15.84
C SER A 211 -1.70 -34.69 15.41
N ASP A 212 -0.77 -33.79 15.72
CA ASP A 212 -0.69 -32.46 15.11
C ASP A 212 -0.32 -32.58 13.63
N VAL A 213 -0.99 -31.80 12.77
CA VAL A 213 -0.73 -31.76 11.33
C VAL A 213 -0.56 -30.30 10.89
N THR A 214 0.47 -30.03 10.10
CA THR A 214 0.66 -28.73 9.45
C THR A 214 -0.17 -28.67 8.18
N ILE A 215 -1.05 -27.68 8.08
CA ILE A 215 -1.87 -27.41 6.91
C ILE A 215 -1.68 -25.96 6.44
N PRO A 216 -1.98 -25.64 5.18
CA PRO A 216 -2.04 -24.25 4.72
C PRO A 216 -3.03 -23.45 5.57
N ALA A 217 -2.70 -22.19 5.87
CA ALA A 217 -3.60 -21.31 6.64
C ALA A 217 -4.95 -21.09 5.93
N ALA A 218 -4.98 -21.19 4.60
CA ALA A 218 -6.20 -21.11 3.80
C ALA A 218 -7.15 -22.32 3.99
N ASP A 219 -6.66 -23.45 4.47
CA ASP A 219 -7.44 -24.69 4.63
C ASP A 219 -8.03 -24.87 6.04
N VAL A 220 -7.79 -23.91 6.94
CA VAL A 220 -8.33 -23.93 8.31
C VAL A 220 -9.85 -23.81 8.28
N ARG A 221 -10.52 -24.67 9.05
CA ARG A 221 -11.98 -24.66 9.15
C ARG A 221 -12.45 -24.16 10.52
N GLU A 222 -13.69 -23.69 10.57
CA GLU A 222 -14.34 -23.38 11.84
C GLU A 222 -14.29 -24.59 12.78
N LEU A 223 -14.01 -24.33 14.06
CA LEU A 223 -13.84 -25.33 15.13
C LEU A 223 -12.54 -26.15 15.09
N ASP A 224 -11.59 -25.85 14.19
CA ASP A 224 -10.25 -26.43 14.26
C ASP A 224 -9.47 -25.90 15.48
N ILE A 225 -8.74 -26.78 16.17
CA ILE A 225 -7.89 -26.42 17.31
C ILE A 225 -6.48 -26.18 16.80
N LEU A 226 -6.06 -24.91 16.76
CA LEU A 226 -4.71 -24.52 16.36
C LEU A 226 -3.73 -24.69 17.52
N VAL A 227 -2.57 -25.29 17.25
CA VAL A 227 -1.48 -25.46 18.22
C VAL A 227 -0.42 -24.40 17.94
N ILE A 228 -0.21 -23.50 18.89
CA ILE A 228 0.65 -22.31 18.73
C ILE A 228 1.79 -22.38 19.75
N GLY A 229 3.04 -22.36 19.27
CA GLY A 229 4.23 -22.30 20.09
C GLY A 229 4.58 -20.89 20.54
N ALA A 230 5.52 -20.79 21.50
CA ALA A 230 6.02 -19.49 21.94
C ALA A 230 6.77 -18.78 20.80
N GLY A 231 6.27 -17.62 20.37
CA GLY A 231 6.82 -16.83 19.27
C GLY A 231 6.20 -17.14 17.90
N ASP A 232 5.28 -18.10 17.81
CA ASP A 232 4.54 -18.37 16.58
C ASP A 232 3.49 -17.27 16.30
N ARG A 233 3.21 -17.06 15.02
CA ARG A 233 2.20 -16.09 14.58
C ARG A 233 0.83 -16.76 14.52
N ILE A 234 -0.21 -16.01 14.87
CA ILE A 234 -1.59 -16.47 14.84
C ILE A 234 -2.17 -16.18 13.46
N ALA A 235 -2.67 -17.20 12.75
CA ALA A 235 -3.18 -17.06 11.39
C ALA A 235 -4.60 -16.48 11.30
N THR A 236 -5.43 -16.73 12.29
CA THR A 236 -6.85 -16.35 12.31
C THR A 236 -7.33 -16.10 13.74
N ASP A 237 -8.44 -15.38 13.89
CA ASP A 237 -9.07 -15.14 15.18
C ASP A 237 -9.64 -16.43 15.77
N GLY A 238 -9.63 -16.54 17.11
CA GLY A 238 -10.13 -17.71 17.81
C GLY A 238 -10.29 -17.48 19.31
N VAL A 239 -10.78 -18.51 20.00
CA VAL A 239 -10.93 -18.52 21.46
C VAL A 239 -9.89 -19.47 22.06
N VAL A 240 -9.20 -19.01 23.10
CA VAL A 240 -8.21 -19.84 23.82
C VAL A 240 -8.94 -20.92 24.63
N VAL A 241 -8.60 -22.18 24.40
CA VAL A 241 -9.25 -23.33 25.04
C VAL A 241 -8.32 -24.10 25.99
N GLU A 242 -6.99 -24.05 25.78
CA GLU A 242 -5.98 -24.72 26.62
C GLU A 242 -4.60 -24.06 26.46
#